data_AF-A0A7Y5E3E3-F1
#
_entry.id   AF-A0A7Y5E3E3-F1
#
_cell.length_a   1.000
_cell.length_b   1.000
_cell.length_c   1.000
_cell.angle_alpha   90.00
_cell.angle_beta   90.00
_cell.angle_gamma   90.00
#
_symmetry.space_group_name_H-M   'P 1'
#
loop_
_entity.id
_entity.type
_entity.pdbx_description
1 polymer ?
#
loop_
_entity_poly.entity_id
_entity_poly.type
_entity_poly.pdbx_seq_one_letter_code
_entity_poly.pdbx_strand_id
1 'polypeptide(L)'
;MSRIAQVVAALVARFPGAGEIPLDAVGEEAARFGLANDEVEPVFELLEARGVNVSSPQGGRGEANLQLVLTAARGLREAYGRTPTAAELAAATGLGADDVRQALALAKVLQRR
;
A
#
# COMPACT_ATOMS: atom_id res chain seq x y z
N MET A 1 -5.35 -17.40 24.57
CA MET A 1 -5.12 -16.29 23.62
C MET A 1 -5.25 -16.86 22.22
N SER A 2 -6.01 -16.25 21.31
CA SER A 2 -6.17 -16.76 19.94
C SER A 2 -4.86 -16.63 19.15
N ARG A 3 -4.66 -17.45 18.11
CA ARG A 3 -3.49 -17.37 17.21
C ARG A 3 -3.40 -15.98 16.55
N ILE A 4 -4.53 -15.43 16.13
CA ILE A 4 -4.66 -14.08 15.60
C ILE A 4 -4.14 -13.04 16.63
N ALA A 5 -4.55 -13.14 17.89
CA ALA A 5 -4.06 -12.22 18.93
C ALA A 5 -2.55 -12.38 19.21
N GLN A 6 -1.99 -13.58 19.04
CA GLN A 6 -0.55 -13.81 19.13
C GLN A 6 0.21 -13.13 17.99
N VAL A 7 -0.28 -13.23 16.75
CA VAL A 7 0.28 -12.53 15.59
C VAL A 7 0.27 -11.01 15.82
N VAL A 8 -0.88 -10.44 16.20
CA VAL A 8 -1.00 -9.00 16.47
C VAL A 8 -0.05 -8.55 17.58
N ALA A 9 0.03 -9.31 18.69
CA ALA A 9 0.95 -9.00 19.78
C ALA A 9 2.42 -9.06 19.33
N ALA A 10 2.79 -10.05 18.51
CA ALA A 10 4.14 -10.17 17.95
C ALA A 10 4.48 -9.00 17.03
N LEU A 11 3.53 -8.60 16.16
CA LEU A 11 3.69 -7.46 15.26
C LEU A 11 3.85 -6.14 16.01
N VAL A 12 3.00 -5.86 17.00
CA VAL A 12 3.10 -4.64 17.82
C VAL A 12 4.39 -4.62 18.65
N ALA A 13 4.85 -5.77 19.16
CA ALA A 13 6.11 -5.87 19.87
C ALA A 13 7.32 -5.67 18.94
N ARG A 14 7.23 -6.12 17.68
CA ARG A 14 8.27 -5.96 16.65
C ARG A 14 8.35 -4.52 16.12
N PHE A 15 7.22 -3.80 16.08
CA PHE A 15 7.11 -2.43 15.61
C PHE A 15 6.51 -1.49 16.69
N PRO A 16 7.22 -1.29 17.82
CA PRO A 16 6.67 -0.50 18.93
C PRO A 16 6.49 0.97 18.52
N GLY A 17 5.27 1.48 18.67
CA GLY A 17 4.94 2.88 18.35
C GLY A 17 4.87 3.20 16.86
N ALA A 18 4.98 2.19 15.97
CA ALA A 18 4.76 2.40 14.56
C ALA A 18 3.26 2.55 14.28
N GLY A 19 2.86 3.63 13.61
CA GLY A 19 1.50 3.78 13.08
C GLY A 19 1.25 2.95 11.82
N GLU A 20 2.29 2.28 11.30
CA GLU A 20 2.25 1.53 10.06
C GLU A 20 3.18 0.30 10.11
N ILE A 21 2.71 -0.85 9.65
CA ILE A 21 3.44 -2.13 9.60
C ILE A 21 3.45 -2.66 8.16
N PRO A 22 4.59 -3.11 7.62
CA PRO A 22 4.64 -3.65 6.27
C PRO A 22 3.90 -4.99 6.14
N LEU A 23 3.17 -5.18 5.04
CA LEU A 23 2.39 -6.38 4.71
C LEU A 23 3.27 -7.64 4.73
N ASP A 24 4.51 -7.52 4.27
CA ASP A 24 5.46 -8.63 4.29
C ASP A 24 5.72 -9.12 5.72
N ALA A 25 5.80 -8.20 6.70
CA ALA A 25 5.97 -8.58 8.09
C ALA A 25 4.70 -9.24 8.66
N VAL A 26 3.51 -8.80 8.21
CA VAL A 26 2.25 -9.48 8.57
C VAL A 26 2.23 -10.89 8.01
N GLY A 27 2.65 -11.09 6.76
CA GLY A 27 2.76 -12.40 6.12
C GLY A 27 3.78 -13.31 6.82
N GLU A 28 4.93 -12.77 7.21
CA GLU A 28 5.96 -13.51 7.98
C GLU A 28 5.40 -14.02 9.31
N GLU A 29 4.78 -13.15 10.12
CA GLU A 29 4.24 -13.56 11.42
C GLU A 29 3.02 -14.48 11.23
N ALA A 30 2.13 -14.22 10.27
CA ALA A 30 1.01 -15.11 9.97
C ALA A 30 1.49 -16.53 9.61
N ALA A 31 2.51 -16.64 8.76
CA ALA A 31 3.12 -17.92 8.41
C ALA A 31 3.80 -18.59 9.62
N ARG A 32 4.50 -17.82 10.45
CA ARG A 32 5.15 -18.31 11.68
C ARG A 32 4.17 -18.92 12.67
N PHE A 33 2.97 -18.35 12.79
CA PHE A 33 1.90 -18.86 13.66
C PHE A 33 0.94 -19.82 12.95
N GLY A 34 1.21 -20.16 11.68
CA GLY A 34 0.45 -21.14 10.91
C GLY A 34 -1.00 -20.70 10.65
N LEU A 35 -1.21 -19.42 10.38
CA LEU A 35 -2.50 -18.90 9.93
C LEU A 35 -2.73 -19.25 8.46
N ALA A 36 -3.94 -19.71 8.15
CA ALA A 36 -4.40 -19.82 6.77
C ALA A 36 -4.77 -18.43 6.21
N ASN A 37 -4.87 -18.32 4.88
CA ASN A 37 -5.12 -17.03 4.21
C ASN A 37 -6.42 -16.35 4.66
N ASP A 38 -7.46 -17.13 4.94
CA ASP A 38 -8.75 -16.65 5.48
C ASP A 38 -8.65 -16.17 6.94
N GLU A 39 -7.62 -16.59 7.68
CA GLU A 39 -7.35 -16.14 9.04
C GLU A 39 -6.52 -14.84 9.09
N VAL A 40 -6.00 -14.37 7.95
CA VAL A 40 -5.19 -13.13 7.87
C VAL A 40 -6.07 -11.88 7.93
N GLU A 41 -7.29 -11.94 7.41
CA GLU A 41 -8.21 -10.78 7.41
C GLU A 41 -8.55 -10.26 8.82
N PRO A 42 -8.89 -11.13 9.80
CA PRO A 42 -9.03 -10.71 11.20
C PRO A 42 -7.76 -10.10 11.83
N VAL A 43 -6.56 -10.39 11.30
CA VAL A 43 -5.32 -9.75 11.78
C VAL A 43 -5.30 -8.28 11.39
N PHE A 44 -5.71 -7.94 10.17
CA PHE A 44 -5.80 -6.56 9.69
C PHE A 44 -6.79 -5.75 10.51
N GLU A 45 -8.01 -6.27 10.71
CA GLU A 45 -9.05 -5.59 11.51
C GLU A 45 -8.56 -5.26 12.93
N LEU A 46 -7.83 -6.18 13.56
CA LEU A 46 -7.32 -5.99 14.92
C LEU A 46 -6.11 -5.03 15.01
N LEU A 47 -5.34 -4.89 13.93
CA LEU A 47 -4.29 -3.88 13.82
C LEU A 47 -4.91 -2.50 13.60
N GLU A 48 -5.87 -2.39 12.69
CA GLU A 48 -6.59 -1.14 12.41
C GLU A 48 -7.37 -0.63 13.63
N ALA A 49 -8.03 -1.53 14.38
CA ALA A 49 -8.69 -1.19 15.64
C ALA A 49 -7.71 -0.65 16.72
N ARG A 50 -6.41 -0.91 16.56
CA ARG A 50 -5.34 -0.37 17.42
C ARG A 50 -4.70 0.90 16.84
N GLY A 51 -5.21 1.42 15.73
CA GLY A 51 -4.65 2.58 15.03
C GLY A 51 -3.38 2.26 14.25
N VAL A 52 -3.12 0.98 13.97
CA VAL A 52 -1.95 0.53 13.21
C VAL A 52 -2.41 0.18 11.79
N ASN A 53 -1.89 0.91 10.81
CA ASN A 53 -2.15 0.62 9.40
C ASN A 53 -1.20 -0.46 8.89
N VAL A 54 -1.60 -1.21 7.87
CA VAL A 54 -0.69 -2.11 7.15
C VAL A 54 -0.31 -1.49 5.80
N SER A 55 0.99 -1.22 5.59
CA SER A 55 1.53 -0.77 4.31
C SER A 55 1.85 -1.97 3.43
N SER A 56 1.31 -2.02 2.22
CA SER A 56 1.81 -2.97 1.23
C SER A 56 2.72 -2.24 0.24
N PRO A 57 3.95 -2.71 -0.02
CA PRO A 57 4.74 -2.23 -1.14
C PRO A 57 4.11 -2.58 -2.51
N GLN A 58 3.15 -3.52 -2.57
CA GLN A 58 2.44 -3.94 -3.80
C GLN A 58 0.91 -3.99 -3.69
N GLY A 59 0.31 -3.08 -2.92
CA GLY A 59 -0.99 -2.51 -3.28
C GLY A 59 -2.27 -3.31 -3.00
N GLY A 60 -2.96 -2.94 -1.92
CA GLY A 60 -4.40 -2.65 -2.01
C GLY A 60 -4.69 -1.25 -2.60
N ARG A 61 -3.67 -0.38 -2.65
CA ARG A 61 -3.74 0.98 -3.21
C ARG A 61 -3.07 1.13 -4.57
N GLY A 62 -2.40 0.11 -5.11
CA GLY A 62 -1.60 0.23 -6.34
C GLY A 62 -2.44 0.58 -7.57
N GLU A 63 -3.59 -0.09 -7.74
CA GLU A 63 -4.51 0.18 -8.83
C GLU A 63 -5.30 1.48 -8.62
N ALA A 64 -5.69 1.79 -7.39
CA ALA A 64 -6.33 3.06 -7.05
C ALA A 64 -5.38 4.26 -7.30
N ASN A 65 -4.13 4.15 -6.86
CA ASN A 65 -3.07 5.14 -7.09
C ASN A 65 -2.76 5.24 -8.59
N LEU A 66 -2.74 4.13 -9.33
CA LEU A 66 -2.59 4.13 -10.77
C LEU A 66 -3.72 4.93 -11.46
N GLN A 67 -4.99 4.66 -11.12
CA GLN A 67 -6.11 5.39 -11.69
C GLN A 67 -6.03 6.89 -11.37
N LEU A 68 -5.70 7.25 -10.13
CA LEU A 68 -5.47 8.63 -9.70
C LEU A 68 -4.36 9.30 -10.51
N VAL A 69 -3.19 8.66 -10.62
CA VAL A 69 -2.03 9.19 -11.36
C VAL A 69 -2.32 9.33 -12.85
N LEU A 70 -3.00 8.38 -13.48
CA LEU A 70 -3.36 8.46 -14.89
C LEU A 70 -4.38 9.58 -15.16
N THR A 71 -5.36 9.74 -14.27
CA THR A 71 -6.36 10.82 -14.37
C THR A 71 -5.68 12.18 -14.25
N ALA A 72 -4.83 12.37 -13.24
CA ALA A 72 -4.05 13.59 -13.05
C ALA A 72 -3.11 13.86 -14.23
N ALA A 73 -2.45 12.82 -14.75
CA ALA A 73 -1.55 12.95 -15.90
C ALA A 73 -2.28 13.42 -17.16
N ARG A 74 -3.51 12.93 -17.39
CA ARG A 74 -4.33 13.38 -18.51
C ARG A 74 -4.73 14.84 -18.36
N GLY A 75 -5.25 15.23 -17.20
CA GLY A 75 -5.66 16.62 -16.93
C GLY A 75 -4.50 17.61 -17.05
N LEU A 76 -3.34 17.28 -16.49
CA LEU A 76 -2.15 18.13 -16.59
C LEU A 76 -1.60 18.18 -18.01
N ARG A 77 -1.66 17.09 -18.77
CA ARG A 77 -1.24 17.09 -20.18
C ARG A 77 -2.13 17.99 -21.05
N GLU A 78 -3.43 17.98 -20.81
CA GLU A 78 -4.38 18.86 -21.48
C GLU A 78 -4.15 20.33 -21.09
N ALA A 79 -3.82 20.60 -19.82
CA ALA A 79 -3.54 21.96 -19.34
C ALA A 79 -2.20 22.53 -19.82
N TYR A 80 -1.14 21.72 -19.86
CA TYR A 80 0.23 22.17 -20.16
C TYR A 80 0.67 21.92 -21.60
N GLY A 81 -0.09 21.14 -22.37
CA GLY A 81 0.27 20.74 -23.73
C GLY A 81 1.52 19.85 -23.80
N ARG A 82 2.03 19.35 -22.67
CA ARG A 82 3.19 18.46 -22.57
C ARG A 82 2.99 17.39 -21.52
N THR A 83 3.81 16.35 -21.56
CA THR A 83 3.81 15.31 -20.52
C THR A 83 4.18 15.90 -19.16
N PRO A 84 3.36 15.70 -18.11
CA PRO A 84 3.68 16.14 -16.77
C PRO A 84 4.79 15.30 -16.14
N THR A 85 5.58 15.93 -15.29
CA THR A 85 6.67 15.32 -14.52
C THR A 85 6.12 14.58 -13.29
N ALA A 86 6.92 13.67 -12.71
CA ALA A 86 6.54 12.96 -11.49
C ALA A 86 6.28 13.91 -10.31
N ALA A 87 6.99 15.04 -10.23
CA ALA A 87 6.77 16.05 -9.18
C ALA A 87 5.43 16.78 -9.36
N GLU A 88 5.07 17.13 -10.59
CA GLU A 88 3.77 17.74 -10.91
C GLU A 88 2.61 16.77 -10.61
N LEU A 89 2.81 15.48 -10.88
CA LEU A 89 1.83 14.43 -10.56
C LEU A 89 1.69 14.20 -9.06
N ALA A 90 2.79 14.17 -8.31
CA ALA A 90 2.77 14.06 -6.85
C ALA A 90 2.00 15.23 -6.23
N ALA A 91 2.28 16.45 -6.68
CA ALA A 91 1.55 17.64 -6.23
C ALA A 91 0.05 17.60 -6.58
N ALA A 92 -0.32 17.11 -7.76
CA ALA A 92 -1.72 17.06 -8.20
C ALA A 92 -2.53 15.92 -7.56
N THR A 93 -1.88 14.84 -7.14
CA THR A 93 -2.54 13.64 -6.57
C THR A 93 -2.45 13.56 -5.05
N GLY A 94 -1.57 14.35 -4.43
CA GLY A 94 -1.25 14.24 -3.00
C GLY A 94 -0.41 13.00 -2.66
N LEU A 95 0.06 12.25 -3.65
CA LEU A 95 0.87 11.04 -3.46
C LEU A 95 2.35 11.36 -3.29
N GLY A 96 3.08 10.44 -2.65
CA GLY A 96 4.54 10.48 -2.58
C GLY A 96 5.17 10.26 -3.96
N ALA A 97 6.38 10.78 -4.16
CA ALA A 97 7.10 10.63 -5.43
C ALA A 97 7.36 9.14 -5.78
N ASP A 98 7.57 8.29 -4.77
CA ASP A 98 7.77 6.86 -4.99
C ASP A 98 6.48 6.14 -5.38
N ASP A 99 5.32 6.50 -4.78
CA ASP A 99 4.01 5.98 -5.19
C ASP A 99 3.69 6.34 -6.65
N VAL A 100 3.97 7.58 -7.04
CA VAL A 100 3.79 8.04 -8.43
C VAL A 100 4.67 7.24 -9.40
N ARG A 101 5.94 6.98 -9.04
CA ARG A 101 6.85 6.18 -9.87
C ARG A 101 6.37 4.73 -9.98
N GLN A 102 5.92 4.14 -8.88
CA GLN A 102 5.38 2.78 -8.85
C GLN A 102 4.11 2.65 -9.69
N ALA A 103 3.18 3.60 -9.56
CA ALA A 103 1.99 3.67 -10.40
C ALA A 103 2.37 3.74 -11.90
N LEU A 104 3.30 4.61 -12.27
CA LEU A 104 3.76 4.70 -13.67
C LEU A 104 4.48 3.43 -14.14
N ALA A 105 5.19 2.73 -13.26
CA ALA A 105 5.80 1.43 -13.57
C ALA A 105 4.74 0.35 -13.84
N LEU A 106 3.70 0.30 -13.00
CA LEU A 106 2.56 -0.60 -13.19
C LEU A 106 1.84 -0.32 -14.52
N ALA A 107 1.63 0.96 -14.86
CA ALA A 107 1.05 1.36 -16.15
C ALA A 107 1.83 0.80 -17.36
N LYS A 108 3.17 0.86 -17.30
CA LYS A 108 4.04 0.34 -18.37
C LYS A 108 3.97 -1.17 -18.51
N VAL A 109 3.81 -1.90 -17.41
CA VAL A 109 3.65 -3.36 -17.42
C VAL A 109 2.31 -3.75 -18.03
N LEU A 110 1.23 -3.04 -17.67
CA LEU A 110 -0.11 -3.29 -18.19
C LEU A 110 -0.26 -2.93 -19.67
N GLN A 111 0.40 -1.87 -20.16
CA GLN A 111 0.40 -1.50 -21.59
C GLN A 111 1.18 -2.45 -22.50
N ARG A 112 2.00 -3.34 -21.94
CA ARG A 112 2.81 -4.31 -22.69
C ARG A 112 2.11 -5.66 -22.91
N ARG A 113 0.87 -5.82 -22.45
CA ARG A 113 0.03 -6.99 -22.73
C ARG A 113 -0.95 -6.67 -23.85
#